data_AF-A0A7M2J2J8-F1
#
_entry.id   AF-A0A7M2J2J8-F1
#
_cell.length_a   1.000
_cell.length_b   1.000
_cell.length_c   1.000
_cell.angle_alpha   90.00
_cell.angle_beta   90.00
_cell.angle_gamma   90.00
#
_symmetry.space_group_name_H-M   'P 1'
#
loop_
_entity.id
_entity.type
_entity.pdbx_description
1 polymer ?
#
loop_
_entity_poly.entity_id
_entity_poly.type
_entity_poly.pdbx_seq_one_letter_code
_entity_poly.pdbx_strand_id
1 'polypeptide(L)'
;MLKQIDAQELKVRIEIAQARYRDRKSGIDHFAATDPVSGRAVSKFVDGGTEVVQCSTPLDILPTYLDQIQRGYTPHPLSVVQVDHERFDIYFYKPEQVIQAALEQIAKDEATKYHAEMEEHNEQFIQQHVDAQLRVDAAREERAKAELEAEKRTLVEKQIREAFTPQPAEVTKTAPARGKR
;
A
#
# COMPACT_ATOMS: atom_id res chain seq x y z
N MET A 1 -10.88 -9.34 -1.25
CA MET A 1 -10.59 -10.77 -1.01
C MET A 1 -9.12 -10.88 -0.70
N LEU A 2 -8.72 -11.82 0.16
CA LEU A 2 -7.30 -12.10 0.39
C LEU A 2 -6.63 -12.51 -0.93
N LYS A 3 -5.49 -11.88 -1.23
CA LYS A 3 -4.67 -12.21 -2.38
C LYS A 3 -3.65 -13.28 -2.01
N GLN A 4 -3.39 -14.16 -2.96
CA GLN A 4 -2.30 -15.13 -2.91
C GLN A 4 -1.24 -14.72 -3.92
N ILE A 5 -0.01 -15.17 -3.67
CA ILE A 5 1.12 -14.94 -4.57
C ILE A 5 0.85 -15.66 -5.88
N ASP A 6 0.76 -14.91 -6.98
CA ASP A 6 0.71 -15.47 -8.31
C ASP A 6 2.13 -15.64 -8.86
N ALA A 7 2.55 -16.89 -9.02
CA ALA A 7 3.88 -17.23 -9.53
C ALA A 7 4.08 -16.77 -10.99
N GLN A 8 3.03 -16.65 -11.79
CA GLN A 8 3.13 -16.14 -13.16
C GLN A 8 3.33 -14.63 -13.16
N GLU A 9 2.54 -13.91 -12.37
CA GLU A 9 2.68 -12.46 -12.23
C GLU A 9 4.06 -12.08 -11.71
N LEU A 10 4.54 -12.78 -10.67
CA LEU A 10 5.86 -12.54 -10.11
C LEU A 10 6.97 -12.76 -11.15
N LYS A 11 6.89 -13.82 -11.96
CA LYS A 11 7.86 -14.07 -13.04
C LYS A 11 7.88 -12.94 -14.05
N VAL A 12 6.70 -12.50 -14.51
CA VAL A 12 6.58 -11.41 -15.48
C VAL A 12 7.14 -10.10 -14.92
N ARG A 13 6.88 -9.79 -13.64
CA ARG A 13 7.45 -8.61 -12.98
C ARG A 13 8.99 -8.66 -12.91
N ILE A 14 9.54 -9.82 -12.54
CA ILE A 14 11.00 -10.03 -12.51
C ILE A 14 11.59 -9.86 -13.92
N GLU A 15 11.01 -10.48 -14.94
CA GLU A 15 11.49 -10.38 -16.32
C GLU A 15 11.48 -8.93 -16.83
N ILE A 16 10.41 -8.19 -16.56
CA ILE A 16 10.30 -6.77 -16.92
C ILE A 16 11.39 -5.96 -16.19
N ALA A 17 11.59 -6.18 -14.89
CA ALA A 17 12.61 -5.47 -14.12
C ALA A 17 14.03 -5.78 -14.61
N GLN A 18 14.30 -7.05 -14.92
CA GLN A 18 15.58 -7.51 -15.47
C GLN A 18 15.85 -6.94 -16.86
N ALA A 19 14.87 -6.95 -17.76
CA ALA A 19 14.98 -6.34 -19.08
C ALA A 19 15.26 -4.83 -18.98
N ARG A 20 14.50 -4.14 -18.12
CA ARG A 20 14.71 -2.71 -17.85
C ARG A 20 16.12 -2.41 -17.34
N TYR A 21 16.71 -3.29 -16.53
CA TYR A 21 18.07 -3.09 -16.04
C TYR A 21 19.09 -3.18 -17.17
N ARG A 22 18.99 -4.20 -18.04
CA ARG A 22 19.94 -4.42 -19.14
C ARG A 22 20.03 -3.23 -20.09
N ASP A 23 18.87 -2.69 -20.48
CA ASP A 23 18.79 -1.58 -21.45
C ASP A 23 19.02 -0.21 -20.81
N ARG A 24 19.09 -0.13 -19.48
CA ARG A 24 19.26 1.13 -18.77
C ARG A 24 20.72 1.54 -18.70
N LYS A 25 20.96 2.82 -18.98
CA LYS A 25 22.23 3.51 -18.72
C LYS A 25 22.41 3.74 -17.23
N SER A 26 23.55 3.31 -16.70
CA SER A 26 24.04 3.61 -15.36
C SER A 26 24.46 5.08 -15.29
N GLY A 27 24.05 5.79 -14.25
CA GLY A 27 24.43 7.19 -14.06
C GLY A 27 23.47 7.98 -13.18
N ILE A 28 23.63 9.30 -13.19
CA ILE A 28 22.72 10.22 -12.51
C ILE A 28 21.50 10.41 -13.40
N ASP A 29 20.33 9.99 -12.91
CA ASP A 29 19.05 10.33 -13.49
C ASP A 29 18.46 11.50 -12.70
N HIS A 30 18.29 12.64 -13.38
CA HIS A 30 17.79 13.88 -12.81
C HIS A 30 16.30 13.83 -12.43
N PHE A 31 15.57 12.82 -12.91
CA PHE A 31 14.13 12.65 -12.68
C PHE A 31 13.81 11.34 -11.94
N ALA A 32 14.81 10.73 -11.30
CA ALA A 32 14.66 9.43 -10.66
C ALA A 32 13.69 9.41 -9.47
N ALA A 33 13.51 10.54 -8.78
CA ALA A 33 12.63 10.66 -7.63
C ALA A 33 11.99 12.04 -7.56
N THR A 34 10.94 12.15 -6.76
CA THR A 34 10.29 13.42 -6.42
C THR A 34 10.35 13.62 -4.92
N ASP A 35 10.80 14.78 -4.48
CA ASP A 35 10.77 15.14 -3.06
C ASP A 35 9.31 15.21 -2.59
N PRO A 36 8.91 14.41 -1.57
CA PRO A 36 7.52 14.39 -1.09
C PRO A 36 7.06 15.73 -0.50
N VAL A 37 7.98 16.60 -0.08
CA VAL A 37 7.64 17.91 0.51
C VAL A 37 7.53 18.99 -0.57
N SER A 38 8.55 19.13 -1.42
CA SER A 38 8.60 20.21 -2.41
C SER A 38 7.99 19.87 -3.76
N GLY A 39 7.71 18.59 -4.05
CA GLY A 39 7.22 18.12 -5.34
C GLY A 39 8.25 18.25 -6.48
N ARG A 40 9.50 18.61 -6.18
CA ARG A 40 10.56 18.79 -7.17
C ARG A 40 11.24 17.47 -7.50
N ALA A 41 11.70 17.35 -8.75
CA ALA A 41 12.54 16.24 -9.16
C ALA A 41 13.85 16.24 -8.38
N VAL A 42 14.24 15.06 -7.90
CA VAL A 42 15.48 14.80 -7.17
C VAL A 42 16.31 13.85 -8.02
N SER A 43 17.53 14.27 -8.30
CA SER A 43 18.51 13.45 -8.99
C SER A 43 18.94 12.29 -8.11
N LYS A 44 18.93 11.08 -8.66
CA LYS A 44 19.46 9.89 -7.99
C LYS A 44 20.39 9.15 -8.93
N PHE A 45 21.42 8.51 -8.36
CA PHE A 45 22.18 7.54 -9.11
C PHE A 45 21.31 6.30 -9.34
N VAL A 46 21.15 5.92 -10.60
CA VAL A 46 20.44 4.72 -11.01
C VAL A 46 21.45 3.77 -11.63
N ASP A 47 21.50 2.56 -11.08
CA ASP A 47 22.32 1.51 -11.65
C ASP A 47 21.64 0.89 -12.88
N GLY A 48 22.45 0.55 -13.87
CA GLY A 48 22.02 -0.01 -15.14
C GLY A 48 23.08 -0.94 -15.73
N GLY A 49 22.65 -1.80 -16.65
CA GLY A 49 23.51 -2.77 -17.33
C GLY A 49 24.44 -2.13 -18.37
N THR A 50 24.15 -0.90 -18.78
CA THR A 50 24.98 -0.15 -19.74
C THR A 50 25.74 0.97 -19.03
N GLU A 51 27.03 1.10 -19.29
CA GLU A 51 27.88 2.17 -18.80
C GLU A 51 28.35 3.05 -19.96
N VAL A 52 28.57 4.34 -19.68
CA VAL A 52 29.01 5.31 -20.68
C VAL A 52 30.33 5.92 -20.27
N VAL A 53 31.29 5.85 -21.17
CA VAL A 53 32.61 6.45 -21.01
C VAL A 53 32.71 7.65 -21.95
N GLN A 54 33.00 8.80 -21.37
CA GLN A 54 33.15 10.05 -22.11
C GLN A 54 34.59 10.21 -22.61
N CYS A 55 34.75 10.50 -23.89
CA CYS A 55 36.01 10.90 -24.51
C CYS A 55 35.89 12.33 -25.01
N SER A 56 36.89 13.17 -24.71
CA SER A 56 36.92 14.56 -25.17
C SER A 56 37.48 14.72 -26.58
N THR A 57 38.27 13.76 -27.05
CA THR A 57 38.83 13.78 -28.40
C THR A 57 38.56 12.47 -29.14
N PRO A 58 38.46 12.50 -30.49
CA PRO A 58 38.32 11.29 -31.29
C PRO A 58 39.50 10.32 -31.15
N LEU A 59 40.70 10.84 -30.85
CA LEU A 59 41.91 10.04 -30.70
C LEU A 59 41.88 9.16 -29.44
N ASP A 60 41.13 9.57 -28.42
CA ASP A 60 40.99 8.84 -27.15
C ASP A 60 40.00 7.68 -27.26
N ILE A 61 39.20 7.62 -28.33
CA ILE A 61 38.16 6.59 -28.49
C ILE A 61 38.77 5.19 -28.53
N LEU A 62 39.73 4.94 -29.42
CA LEU A 62 40.34 3.62 -29.59
C LEU A 62 41.08 3.14 -28.34
N PRO A 63 41.95 3.96 -27.69
CA PRO A 63 42.57 3.59 -26.41
C PRO A 63 41.54 3.23 -25.34
N THR A 64 40.49 4.05 -25.19
CA THR A 64 39.43 3.82 -24.21
C THR A 64 38.67 2.52 -24.49
N TYR A 65 38.41 2.24 -25.76
CA TYR A 65 37.72 1.02 -26.18
C TYR A 65 38.50 -0.24 -25.84
N LEU A 66 39.81 -0.24 -26.08
CA LEU A 66 40.69 -1.37 -25.76
C LEU A 66 40.82 -1.58 -24.25
N ASP A 67 40.95 -0.51 -23.47
CA ASP A 67 41.02 -0.57 -22.00
C ASP A 67 39.73 -1.17 -21.42
N GLN A 68 38.55 -0.75 -21.90
CA GLN A 68 37.28 -1.28 -21.40
C GLN A 68 37.07 -2.76 -21.75
N ILE A 69 37.46 -3.19 -22.96
CA ILE A 69 37.43 -4.60 -23.33
C ILE A 69 38.35 -5.43 -22.43
N GLN A 70 39.54 -4.93 -22.10
CA GLN A 70 40.45 -5.61 -21.16
C GLN A 70 39.87 -5.75 -19.76
N ARG A 71 39.02 -4.80 -19.35
CA ARG A 71 38.25 -4.85 -18.09
C ARG A 71 37.04 -5.78 -18.14
N GLY A 72 36.78 -6.43 -19.28
CA GLY A 72 35.70 -7.38 -19.47
C GLY A 72 34.36 -6.76 -19.87
N TYR A 73 34.35 -5.48 -20.24
CA TYR A 73 33.16 -4.84 -20.81
C TYR A 73 32.91 -5.32 -22.23
N THR A 74 31.65 -5.38 -22.63
CA THR A 74 31.28 -5.71 -24.01
C THR A 74 30.69 -4.49 -24.73
N PRO A 75 31.01 -4.27 -26.02
CA PRO A 75 30.47 -3.14 -26.76
C PRO A 75 28.94 -3.17 -26.85
N HIS A 76 28.31 -2.03 -26.56
CA HIS A 76 26.88 -1.86 -26.82
C HIS A 76 26.64 -1.64 -28.33
N PRO A 77 25.51 -2.08 -28.91
CA PRO A 77 25.16 -1.82 -30.32
C PRO A 77 25.14 -0.32 -30.71
N LEU A 78 24.87 0.56 -29.74
CA LEU A 78 24.96 2.03 -29.93
C LEU A 78 26.40 2.51 -30.15
N SER A 79 27.40 1.73 -29.71
CA SER A 79 28.83 2.00 -29.89
C SER A 79 29.22 3.41 -29.44
N VAL A 80 29.66 4.27 -30.36
CA VAL A 80 30.08 5.64 -30.08
C VAL A 80 29.07 6.63 -30.63
N VAL A 81 28.67 7.58 -29.78
CA VAL A 81 27.79 8.68 -30.17
C VAL A 81 28.51 10.00 -29.90
N GLN A 82 28.60 10.84 -30.93
CA GLN A 82 29.04 12.23 -30.75
C GLN A 82 27.88 13.03 -30.17
N VAL A 83 28.07 13.59 -28.98
CA VAL A 83 27.06 14.39 -28.28
C VAL A 83 27.16 15.85 -28.69
N ASP A 84 28.38 16.38 -28.77
CA ASP A 84 28.69 17.73 -29.22
C ASP A 84 30.06 17.75 -29.92
N HIS A 85 30.59 18.94 -30.22
CA HIS A 85 31.86 19.08 -30.94
C HIS A 85 33.09 18.58 -30.16
N GLU A 86 32.99 18.43 -28.83
CA GLU A 86 34.10 18.10 -27.93
C GLU A 86 33.79 16.86 -27.07
N ARG A 87 32.70 16.14 -27.36
CA ARG A 87 32.23 15.03 -26.54
C ARG A 87 31.77 13.83 -27.36
N PHE A 88 32.42 12.71 -27.09
CA PHE A 88 32.08 11.39 -27.62
C PHE A 88 31.72 10.47 -26.44
N ASP A 89 30.51 9.96 -26.43
CA ASP A 89 30.04 8.99 -25.44
C ASP A 89 30.15 7.58 -26.04
N ILE A 90 30.93 6.70 -25.40
CA ILE A 90 31.08 5.30 -25.79
C ILE A 90 30.23 4.44 -24.84
N TYR A 91 29.37 3.61 -25.41
CA TYR A 91 28.45 2.75 -24.68
C TYR A 91 28.99 1.32 -24.59
N PHE A 92 29.03 0.79 -23.37
CA PHE A 92 29.41 -0.59 -23.09
C PHE A 92 28.37 -1.26 -22.20
N TYR A 93 28.13 -2.55 -22.40
CA TYR A 93 27.57 -3.37 -21.34
C TYR A 93 28.64 -3.66 -20.30
N LYS A 94 28.24 -3.63 -19.03
CA LYS A 94 29.08 -4.06 -17.91
C LYS A 94 29.53 -5.52 -18.08
N PRO A 95 30.59 -5.95 -17.39
CA PRO A 95 31.03 -7.34 -17.41
C PRO A 95 29.88 -8.29 -17.04
N GLU A 96 29.80 -9.43 -17.72
CA GLU A 96 28.68 -10.36 -17.60
C GLU A 96 28.44 -10.81 -16.15
N GLN A 97 29.51 -11.03 -15.37
CA GLN A 97 29.43 -11.38 -13.96
C GLN A 97 28.74 -10.30 -13.13
N VAL A 98 29.01 -9.03 -13.43
CA VAL A 98 28.39 -7.88 -12.74
C VAL A 98 26.91 -7.80 -13.11
N ILE A 99 26.59 -8.00 -14.39
CA ILE A 99 25.20 -8.02 -14.86
C ILE A 99 24.43 -9.17 -14.21
N GLN A 100 24.97 -10.39 -14.20
CA GLN A 100 24.31 -11.55 -13.61
C GLN A 100 24.03 -11.36 -12.12
N ALA A 101 25.03 -10.88 -11.34
CA ALA A 101 24.85 -10.59 -9.93
C ALA A 101 23.75 -9.53 -9.67
N ALA A 102 23.70 -8.48 -10.50
CA ALA A 102 22.67 -7.47 -10.41
C ALA A 102 21.27 -8.03 -10.76
N LEU A 103 21.15 -8.87 -11.79
CA LEU A 103 19.88 -9.48 -12.19
C LEU A 103 19.33 -10.44 -11.11
N GLU A 104 20.20 -11.17 -10.42
CA GLU A 104 19.82 -11.99 -9.27
C GLU A 104 19.33 -11.14 -8.10
N GLN A 105 20.01 -10.03 -7.82
CA GLN A 105 19.58 -9.11 -6.77
C GLN A 105 18.23 -8.48 -7.10
N ILE A 106 18.03 -8.05 -8.34
CA ILE A 106 16.75 -7.50 -8.82
C ILE A 106 15.63 -8.53 -8.66
N ALA A 107 15.88 -9.80 -8.99
CA ALA A 107 14.87 -10.84 -8.82
C ALA A 107 14.47 -11.02 -7.34
N LYS A 108 15.43 -10.99 -6.42
CA LYS A 108 15.18 -11.05 -4.97
C LYS A 108 14.44 -9.83 -4.46
N ASP A 109 14.83 -8.64 -4.90
CA ASP A 109 14.22 -7.38 -4.49
C ASP A 109 12.77 -7.29 -4.99
N GLU A 110 12.49 -7.64 -6.24
CA GLU A 110 11.13 -7.64 -6.79
C GLU A 110 10.24 -8.71 -6.14
N ALA A 111 10.77 -9.89 -5.84
CA ALA A 111 10.04 -10.88 -5.05
C ALA A 111 9.68 -10.35 -3.66
N THR A 112 10.64 -9.74 -2.97
CA THR A 112 10.43 -9.19 -1.62
C THR A 112 9.40 -8.07 -1.64
N LYS A 113 9.46 -7.15 -2.62
CA LYS A 113 8.45 -6.10 -2.80
C LYS A 113 7.07 -6.69 -3.08
N TYR A 114 6.97 -7.66 -3.97
CA TYR A 114 5.67 -8.28 -4.29
C TYR A 114 5.06 -8.99 -3.07
N HIS A 115 5.88 -9.70 -2.27
CA HIS A 115 5.42 -10.28 -1.01
C HIS A 115 4.91 -9.22 -0.04
N ALA A 116 5.67 -8.14 0.16
CA ALA A 116 5.26 -7.03 1.03
C ALA A 116 3.98 -6.35 0.55
N GLU A 117 3.82 -6.11 -0.77
CA GLU A 117 2.60 -5.56 -1.36
C GLU A 117 1.37 -6.45 -1.12
N MET A 118 1.55 -7.78 -1.19
CA MET A 118 0.47 -8.74 -0.93
C MET A 118 0.11 -8.80 0.55
N GLU A 119 1.11 -8.77 1.44
CA GLU A 119 0.91 -8.71 2.89
C GLU A 119 0.16 -7.43 3.28
N GLU A 120 0.62 -6.27 2.82
CA GLU A 120 -0.01 -4.98 3.09
C GLU A 120 -1.46 -4.96 2.59
N HIS A 121 -1.72 -5.44 1.36
CA HIS A 121 -3.08 -5.54 0.84
C HIS A 121 -3.96 -6.45 1.70
N ASN A 122 -3.42 -7.59 2.16
CA ASN A 122 -4.17 -8.55 2.97
C ASN A 122 -4.46 -8.01 4.37
N GLU A 123 -3.52 -7.30 4.99
CA GLU A 123 -3.71 -6.61 6.26
C GLU A 123 -4.80 -5.54 6.15
N GLN A 124 -4.73 -4.69 5.13
CA GLN A 124 -5.76 -3.67 4.86
C GLN A 124 -7.14 -4.31 4.65
N PHE A 125 -7.21 -5.43 3.93
CA PHE A 125 -8.45 -6.16 3.71
C PHE A 125 -9.02 -6.71 5.03
N ILE A 126 -8.20 -7.29 5.90
CA ILE A 126 -8.61 -7.78 7.22
C ILE A 126 -9.11 -6.64 8.09
N GLN A 127 -8.36 -5.52 8.14
CA GLN A 127 -8.74 -4.34 8.93
C GLN A 127 -10.11 -3.80 8.50
N GLN A 128 -10.37 -3.68 7.20
CA GLN A 128 -11.68 -3.25 6.70
C GLN A 128 -12.82 -4.17 7.15
N HIS A 129 -12.58 -5.49 7.19
CA HIS A 129 -13.57 -6.46 7.66
C HIS A 129 -13.78 -6.40 9.18
N VAL A 130 -12.70 -6.23 9.96
CA VAL A 130 -12.78 -6.04 11.41
C VAL A 130 -13.55 -4.77 11.74
N ASP A 131 -13.24 -3.65 11.08
CA ASP A 131 -13.93 -2.38 11.28
C ASP A 131 -15.41 -2.47 10.92
N ALA A 132 -15.75 -3.17 9.83
CA ALA A 132 -17.13 -3.41 9.46
C ALA A 132 -17.88 -4.22 10.52
N GLN A 133 -17.25 -5.26 11.06
CA GLN A 133 -17.84 -6.10 12.11
C GLN A 133 -18.04 -5.33 13.41
N LEU A 134 -17.03 -4.56 13.85
CA LEU A 134 -17.12 -3.71 15.03
C LEU A 134 -18.25 -2.67 14.92
N ARG A 135 -18.47 -2.09 13.74
CA ARG A 135 -19.61 -1.18 13.50
C ARG A 135 -20.96 -1.89 13.62
N VAL A 136 -21.06 -3.11 13.12
CA VAL A 136 -22.29 -3.92 13.25
C VAL A 136 -22.56 -4.26 14.71
N ASP A 137 -21.54 -4.66 15.45
CA ASP A 137 -21.68 -5.04 16.85
C ASP A 137 -21.98 -3.82 17.74
N ALA A 138 -21.34 -2.67 17.50
CA ALA A 138 -21.69 -1.41 18.16
C ALA A 138 -23.16 -1.02 17.93
N ALA A 139 -23.66 -1.13 16.69
CA ALA A 139 -25.06 -0.86 16.38
C ALA A 139 -26.03 -1.84 17.06
N ARG A 140 -25.63 -3.11 17.27
CA ARG A 140 -26.42 -4.08 18.03
C ARG A 140 -26.46 -3.74 19.51
N GLU A 141 -25.32 -3.38 20.09
CA GLU A 141 -25.24 -2.97 21.49
C GLU A 141 -26.09 -1.72 21.78
N GLU A 142 -26.07 -0.73 20.88
CA GLU A 142 -26.93 0.46 21.02
C GLU A 142 -28.41 0.11 20.99
N ARG A 143 -28.83 -0.77 20.07
CA ARG A 143 -30.23 -1.24 20.02
C ARG A 143 -30.61 -2.00 21.28
N ALA A 144 -29.77 -2.90 21.76
CA ALA A 144 -30.01 -3.65 22.99
C ALA A 144 -30.11 -2.73 24.21
N LYS A 145 -29.24 -1.71 24.31
CA LYS A 145 -29.32 -0.69 25.37
C LYS A 145 -30.63 0.10 25.29
N ALA A 146 -31.04 0.53 24.09
CA ALA A 146 -32.29 1.25 23.89
C ALA A 146 -33.52 0.40 24.23
N GLU A 147 -33.53 -0.89 23.88
CA GLU A 147 -34.59 -1.83 24.25
C GLU A 147 -34.68 -2.03 25.77
N LEU A 148 -33.55 -2.26 26.44
CA LEU A 148 -33.50 -2.38 27.91
C LEU A 148 -33.94 -1.11 28.63
N GLU A 149 -33.59 0.07 28.10
CA GLU A 149 -34.06 1.35 28.64
C GLU A 149 -35.56 1.55 28.43
N ALA A 150 -36.10 1.16 27.29
CA ALA A 150 -37.53 1.20 27.02
C ALA A 150 -38.29 0.25 27.95
N GLU A 151 -37.82 -0.98 28.14
CA GLU A 151 -38.41 -1.94 29.08
C GLU A 151 -38.40 -1.39 30.52
N LYS A 152 -37.28 -0.84 30.99
CA LYS A 152 -37.19 -0.19 32.30
C LYS A 152 -38.20 0.95 32.44
N ARG A 153 -38.33 1.81 31.42
CA ARG A 153 -39.32 2.91 31.43
C ARG A 153 -40.74 2.37 31.52
N THR A 154 -41.08 1.33 30.75
CA THR A 154 -42.43 0.74 30.81
C THR A 154 -42.74 0.08 32.15
N LEU A 155 -41.75 -0.55 32.81
CA LEU A 155 -41.91 -1.13 34.14
C LEU A 155 -42.10 -0.04 35.21
N VAL A 156 -41.30 1.03 35.15
CA VAL A 156 -41.44 2.18 36.04
C VAL A 156 -42.79 2.87 35.84
N GLU A 157 -43.23 3.05 34.58
CA GLU A 157 -44.56 3.61 34.29
C GLU A 157 -45.70 2.75 34.82
N LYS A 158 -45.58 1.41 34.74
CA LYS A 158 -46.57 0.48 35.33
C LYS A 158 -46.59 0.61 36.86
N GLN A 159 -45.44 0.63 37.51
CA GLN A 159 -45.33 0.82 38.97
C GLN A 159 -45.90 2.17 39.41
N ILE A 160 -45.65 3.25 38.66
CA ILE A 160 -46.22 4.57 38.93
C ILE A 160 -47.74 4.53 38.74
N ARG A 161 -48.25 3.93 37.66
CA ARG A 161 -49.70 3.83 37.45
C ARG A 161 -50.40 3.00 38.53
N GLU A 162 -49.79 1.91 38.99
CA GLU A 162 -50.31 1.12 40.11
C GLU A 162 -50.28 1.91 41.42
N ALA A 163 -49.21 2.63 41.72
CA ALA A 163 -49.10 3.46 42.92
C ALA A 163 -50.06 4.67 42.95
N PHE A 164 -50.46 5.18 41.78
CA PHE A 164 -51.34 6.34 41.64
C PHE A 164 -52.76 5.99 41.16
N THR A 165 -53.16 4.71 41.20
CA THR A 165 -54.59 4.37 41.03
C THR A 165 -55.39 4.84 42.25
N PRO A 166 -56.36 5.76 42.10
CA PRO A 166 -57.22 6.15 43.22
C PRO A 166 -58.07 4.95 43.62
N GLN A 167 -58.04 4.58 44.91
CA GLN A 167 -58.96 3.60 45.46
C GLN A 167 -60.40 4.04 45.16
N PRO A 168 -61.27 3.15 44.64
CA PRO A 168 -62.68 3.48 44.51
C PRO A 168 -63.22 3.79 45.91
N ALA A 169 -63.77 4.99 46.07
CA ALA A 169 -64.41 5.42 47.30
C ALA A 169 -65.43 4.37 47.74
N GLU A 170 -65.23 3.81 48.95
CA GLU A 170 -66.20 2.94 49.59
C GLU A 170 -67.54 3.68 49.67
N VAL A 171 -68.56 3.11 49.00
CA VAL A 171 -69.94 3.57 49.12
C VAL A 171 -70.35 3.40 50.57
N THR A 172 -70.45 4.54 51.27
CA THR A 172 -71.03 4.65 52.61
C THR A 172 -72.43 4.04 52.59
N LYS A 173 -72.58 2.85 53.19
CA LYS A 173 -73.87 2.26 53.50
C LYS A 173 -74.61 3.20 54.46
N THR A 174 -75.64 3.88 53.96
CA THR A 174 -76.61 4.59 54.80
C THR A 174 -77.42 3.57 55.60
N ALA A 175 -77.47 3.78 56.91
CA ALA A 175 -78.20 2.94 57.86
C ALA A 175 -79.72 2.98 57.63
N PRO A 176 -80.46 1.89 57.94
CA PRO A 176 -81.91 1.87 57.79
C PRO A 176 -82.57 2.66 58.94
N ALA A 177 -83.35 3.67 58.59
CA ALA A 177 -84.21 4.38 59.55
C ALA A 177 -85.41 3.49 59.93
N ARG A 178 -85.45 3.20 61.22
CA ARG A 178 -86.39 2.37 61.97
C ARG A 178 -87.80 2.97 61.95
N GLY A 179 -88.81 2.16 61.63
CA GLY A 179 -90.21 2.52 61.77
C GLY A 179 -90.72 2.55 63.21
N LYS A 180 -91.91 3.16 63.36
CA LYS A 180 -92.90 3.25 64.46
C LYS A 180 -93.27 4.73 64.68
N ARG A 181 -94.54 5.14 64.80
CA ARG A 181 -95.81 4.44 64.95
C ARG A 181 -96.92 5.44 64.59
#